data_AF-A0A5N6NM74-F1
#
_entry.id   AF-A0A5N6NM74-F1
#
_cell.length_a   1.000
_cell.length_b   1.000
_cell.length_c   1.000
_cell.angle_alpha   90.00
_cell.angle_beta   90.00
_cell.angle_gamma   90.00
#
_symmetry.space_group_name_H-M   'P 1'
#
loop_
_entity.id
_entity.type
_entity.pdbx_description
1 polymer ?
#
loop_
_entity_poly.entity_id
_entity_poly.type
_entity_poly.pdbx_seq_one_letter_code
_entity_poly.pdbx_strand_id
1 'polypeptide(L)'
;MRLNLENQSADLEKTKEFANWLLQLGEGNLGGINDGDTTIEIPDDLLIGNTTDPLATLILFVYPSILQEFKNPEYFRERAILAPKNEFVQEINDQLLSLFPGDEVEYLSSDSLCQTEQLNEAVHESLYSPDVLNDENKR
;
A
#
# COMPACT_ATOMS: atom_id res chain seq x y z
N MET A 1 7.60 35.66 17.86
CA MET A 1 7.30 34.46 17.05
C MET A 1 5.82 34.47 16.72
N ARG A 2 5.44 34.74 15.48
CA ARG A 2 4.06 34.54 15.01
C ARG A 2 3.95 33.06 14.62
N LEU A 3 3.12 32.32 15.33
CA LEU A 3 2.77 30.94 14.96
C LEU A 3 1.68 31.06 13.88
N ASN A 4 1.94 30.55 12.68
CA ASN A 4 1.01 30.56 11.55
C ASN A 4 -0.23 29.71 11.89
N LEU A 5 -1.24 30.33 12.48
CA LEU A 5 -2.50 29.68 12.88
C LEU A 5 -3.39 29.34 11.67
N GLU A 6 -3.22 30.08 10.56
CA GLU A 6 -4.00 29.93 9.33
C GLU A 6 -3.80 28.56 8.65
N ASN A 7 -2.62 27.95 8.82
CA ASN A 7 -2.31 26.65 8.21
C ASN A 7 -2.97 25.48 8.96
N GLN A 8 -3.25 25.62 10.25
CA GLN A 8 -3.92 24.60 11.06
C GLN A 8 -5.44 24.65 10.91
N SER A 9 -6.02 25.84 10.73
CA SER A 9 -7.47 25.97 10.54
C SER A 9 -7.93 25.39 9.21
N ALA A 10 -7.17 25.59 8.12
CA ALA A 10 -7.52 25.06 6.82
C ALA A 10 -7.47 23.52 6.77
N ASP A 11 -6.48 22.92 7.43
CA ASP A 11 -6.31 21.46 7.53
C ASP A 11 -7.42 20.81 8.37
N LEU A 12 -7.82 21.49 9.46
CA LEU A 12 -8.95 21.08 10.29
C LEU A 12 -10.28 21.10 9.51
N GLU A 13 -10.54 22.14 8.71
CA GLU A 13 -11.76 22.24 7.92
C GLU A 13 -11.82 21.16 6.84
N LYS A 14 -10.73 20.90 6.12
CA LYS A 14 -10.67 19.78 5.15
C LYS A 14 -10.92 18.43 5.81
N THR A 15 -10.33 18.20 6.98
CA THR A 15 -10.55 16.95 7.74
C THR A 15 -12.02 16.78 8.13
N LYS A 16 -12.70 17.87 8.53
CA LYS A 16 -14.14 17.85 8.83
C LYS A 16 -14.97 17.59 7.58
N GLU A 17 -14.63 18.22 6.45
CA GLU A 17 -15.31 18.02 5.17
C GLU A 17 -15.22 16.55 4.74
N PHE A 18 -14.03 15.95 4.79
CA PHE A 18 -13.82 14.54 4.48
C PHE A 18 -14.57 13.61 5.43
N ALA A 19 -14.54 13.87 6.74
CA ALA A 19 -15.27 13.08 7.73
C ALA A 19 -16.79 13.14 7.51
N ASN A 20 -17.32 14.32 7.19
CA ASN A 20 -18.73 14.49 6.86
C ASN A 20 -19.11 13.77 5.56
N TRP A 21 -18.25 13.80 4.54
CA TRP A 21 -18.47 13.04 3.30
C TRP A 21 -18.50 11.53 3.57
N LEU A 22 -17.57 11.00 4.37
CA LEU A 22 -17.58 9.59 4.78
C LEU A 22 -18.83 9.19 5.58
N LEU A 23 -19.32 10.07 6.45
CA LEU A 23 -20.57 9.83 7.19
C LEU A 23 -21.76 9.74 6.24
N GLN A 24 -21.89 10.68 5.29
CA GLN A 24 -22.96 10.64 4.30
C GLN A 24 -22.87 9.38 3.42
N LEU A 25 -21.66 8.94 3.09
CA LEU A 25 -21.43 7.69 2.36
C LEU A 25 -21.96 6.49 3.16
N GLY A 26 -21.58 6.38 4.43
CA GLY A 26 -21.98 5.27 5.31
C GLY A 26 -23.47 5.25 5.63
N GLU A 27 -24.13 6.41 5.65
CA GLU A 27 -25.58 6.52 5.83
C GLU A 27 -26.38 6.28 4.53
N GLY A 28 -25.71 6.13 3.39
CA GLY A 28 -26.36 6.01 2.08
C GLY A 28 -27.06 7.30 1.66
N ASN A 29 -26.64 8.44 2.20
CA ASN A 29 -27.13 9.77 1.85
C ASN A 29 -26.42 10.34 0.62
N LEU A 30 -25.34 9.69 0.16
CA LEU A 30 -24.67 10.00 -1.11
C LEU A 30 -25.31 9.24 -2.27
N GLY A 31 -25.40 9.92 -3.41
CA GLY A 31 -25.94 9.37 -4.64
C GLY A 31 -27.45 9.57 -4.78
N GLY A 32 -28.01 8.98 -5.84
CA GLY A 32 -29.40 9.16 -6.25
C GLY A 32 -30.40 8.35 -5.42
N ILE A 33 -31.45 7.88 -6.08
CA ILE A 33 -32.47 7.05 -5.43
C ILE A 33 -31.82 5.70 -5.06
N ASN A 34 -31.87 5.32 -3.77
CA ASN A 34 -31.37 4.02 -3.29
C ASN A 34 -32.30 2.88 -3.75
N ASP A 35 -32.23 2.53 -5.04
CA ASP A 35 -32.98 1.43 -5.67
C ASP A 35 -32.20 0.10 -5.73
N GLY A 36 -31.02 0.06 -5.09
CA GLY A 36 -30.12 -1.09 -5.05
C GLY A 36 -28.80 -0.85 -5.77
N ASP A 37 -28.71 0.21 -6.58
CA ASP A 37 -27.48 0.70 -7.19
C ASP A 37 -27.47 2.23 -7.08
N THR A 38 -26.34 2.81 -6.68
CA THR A 38 -26.23 4.27 -6.57
C THR A 38 -24.85 4.71 -7.03
N THR A 39 -24.82 5.80 -7.78
CA THR A 39 -23.57 6.43 -8.21
C THR A 39 -23.20 7.52 -7.22
N ILE A 40 -21.98 7.45 -6.71
CA ILE A 40 -21.41 8.48 -5.84
C ILE A 40 -20.31 9.23 -6.60
N GLU A 41 -20.18 10.53 -6.33
CA GLU A 41 -19.05 11.32 -6.80
C GLU A 41 -17.93 11.28 -5.75
N ILE A 42 -16.73 10.90 -6.20
CA ILE A 42 -15.52 10.94 -5.37
C ILE A 42 -14.96 12.37 -5.42
N PRO A 43 -14.65 12.99 -4.26
CA PRO A 43 -14.03 14.31 -4.20
C PRO A 43 -12.76 14.41 -5.05
N ASP A 44 -12.62 15.53 -5.79
CA ASP A 44 -11.51 15.75 -6.73
C ASP A 44 -10.12 15.70 -6.07
N ASP A 45 -10.02 16.05 -4.79
CA ASP A 45 -8.79 16.00 -4.01
C ASP A 45 -8.34 14.57 -3.66
N LEU A 46 -9.23 13.59 -3.78
CA LEU A 46 -8.94 12.16 -3.62
C LEU A 46 -8.68 11.47 -4.96
N LEU A 47 -8.91 12.16 -6.09
CA LEU A 47 -8.71 11.60 -7.42
C LEU A 47 -7.26 11.72 -7.85
N ILE A 48 -6.72 10.61 -8.33
CA ILE A 48 -5.47 10.60 -9.09
C ILE A 48 -5.84 10.79 -10.55
N GLY A 49 -5.24 11.80 -11.19
CA GLY A 49 -5.56 12.17 -12.56
C GLY A 49 -5.41 11.01 -13.55
N ASN A 50 -6.17 11.04 -14.64
CA ASN A 50 -6.07 10.03 -15.69
C ASN A 50 -4.72 10.17 -16.42
N THR A 51 -3.82 9.20 -16.23
CA THR A 51 -2.48 9.20 -16.81
C THR A 51 -2.23 7.93 -17.63
N THR A 52 -1.18 7.97 -18.46
CA THR A 52 -0.77 6.82 -19.27
C THR A 52 -0.22 5.67 -18.42
N ASP A 53 0.33 5.98 -17.24
CA ASP A 53 0.81 5.00 -16.25
C ASP A 53 0.21 5.34 -14.87
N PRO A 54 -0.99 4.80 -14.57
CA PRO A 54 -1.68 5.08 -13.31
C PRO A 54 -0.90 4.63 -12.08
N LEU A 55 -0.15 3.53 -12.18
CA LEU A 55 0.56 2.94 -11.04
C LEU A 55 1.80 3.76 -10.68
N ALA A 56 2.59 4.16 -11.68
CA ALA A 56 3.69 5.10 -11.45
C ALA A 56 3.19 6.45 -10.90
N THR A 57 2.02 6.91 -11.39
CA THR A 57 1.41 8.15 -10.92
C THR A 57 0.98 8.03 -9.45
N LEU A 58 0.38 6.91 -9.06
CA LEU A 58 0.04 6.62 -7.66
C LEU A 58 1.29 6.59 -6.77
N ILE A 59 2.36 5.91 -7.22
CA ILE A 59 3.62 5.85 -6.49
C ILE A 59 4.19 7.25 -6.27
N LEU A 60 4.25 8.09 -7.30
CA LEU A 60 4.77 9.45 -7.18
C LEU A 60 3.82 10.39 -6.42
N PHE A 61 2.52 10.13 -6.43
CA PHE A 61 1.56 10.88 -5.62
C PHE A 61 1.81 10.66 -4.12
N VAL A 62 2.03 9.40 -3.70
CA VAL A 62 2.32 9.06 -2.30
C VAL A 62 3.77 9.38 -1.92
N TYR A 63 4.72 9.13 -2.82
CA TYR A 63 6.17 9.30 -2.63
C TYR A 63 6.78 10.30 -3.64
N PRO A 64 6.44 11.60 -3.57
CA PRO A 64 6.87 12.59 -4.58
C PRO A 64 8.39 12.84 -4.64
N SER A 65 9.11 12.54 -3.56
CA SER A 65 10.56 12.77 -3.43
C SER A 65 11.31 11.46 -3.20
N ILE A 66 10.80 10.36 -3.74
CA ILE A 66 11.30 9.01 -3.44
C ILE A 66 12.79 8.84 -3.73
N LEU A 67 13.29 9.40 -4.84
CA LEU A 67 14.70 9.28 -5.23
C LEU A 67 15.64 10.13 -4.37
N GLN A 68 15.13 11.17 -3.72
CA GLN A 68 15.90 12.02 -2.81
C GLN A 68 15.90 11.44 -1.39
N GLU A 69 14.77 10.85 -0.98
CA GLU A 69 14.52 10.42 0.40
C GLU A 69 14.62 8.90 0.60
N PHE A 70 15.00 8.11 -0.42
CA PHE A 70 15.08 6.64 -0.32
C PHE A 70 15.96 6.11 0.82
N LYS A 71 16.88 6.92 1.33
CA LYS A 71 17.75 6.58 2.46
C LYS A 71 17.23 7.08 3.81
N ASN A 72 16.08 7.75 3.85
CA ASN A 72 15.50 8.36 5.03
C ASN A 72 14.30 7.52 5.53
N PRO A 73 14.45 6.75 6.62
CA PRO A 73 13.35 5.93 7.14
C PRO A 73 12.11 6.74 7.59
N GLU A 74 12.30 7.96 8.11
CA GLU A 74 11.17 8.79 8.57
C GLU A 74 10.29 9.23 7.39
N TYR A 75 10.86 9.35 6.18
CA TYR A 75 10.07 9.66 4.98
C TYR A 75 9.03 8.58 4.68
N PHE A 76 9.41 7.31 4.79
CA PHE A 76 8.51 6.18 4.51
C PHE A 76 7.55 5.89 5.66
N ARG A 77 7.92 6.25 6.90
CA ARG A 77 7.12 5.97 8.10
C ARG A 77 5.69 6.55 8.04
N GLU A 78 5.53 7.72 7.42
CA GLU A 78 4.24 8.42 7.36
C GLU A 78 3.43 8.08 6.08
N ARG A 79 3.90 7.13 5.25
CA ARG A 79 3.38 6.91 3.90
C ARG A 79 3.22 5.42 3.61
N ALA A 80 2.04 5.02 3.15
CA ALA A 80 1.77 3.66 2.73
C ALA A 80 0.79 3.63 1.56
N ILE A 81 0.98 2.66 0.66
CA ILE A 81 -0.01 2.28 -0.34
C ILE A 81 -0.59 0.94 0.11
N LEU A 82 -1.91 0.90 0.27
CA LEU A 82 -2.63 -0.30 0.69
C LEU A 82 -3.41 -0.86 -0.50
N ALA A 83 -3.28 -2.15 -0.73
CA ALA A 83 -4.06 -2.86 -1.74
C ALA A 83 -4.77 -4.07 -1.10
N PRO A 84 -5.98 -4.42 -1.56
CA PRO A 84 -6.78 -5.49 -0.97
C PRO A 84 -6.22 -6.89 -1.26
N LYS A 85 -5.37 -7.05 -2.28
CA LYS A 85 -4.77 -8.33 -2.65
C LYS A 85 -3.25 -8.20 -2.75
N ASN A 86 -2.55 -9.26 -2.32
CA ASN A 86 -1.10 -9.32 -2.39
C ASN A 86 -0.55 -9.22 -3.82
N GLU A 87 -1.26 -9.75 -4.83
CA GLU A 87 -0.82 -9.63 -6.24
C GLU A 87 -0.54 -8.18 -6.66
N PHE A 88 -1.41 -7.26 -6.23
CA PHE A 88 -1.23 -5.82 -6.49
C PHE A 88 -0.19 -5.19 -5.58
N VAL A 89 -0.06 -5.67 -4.34
CA VAL A 89 1.02 -5.24 -3.44
C VAL A 89 2.38 -5.57 -4.06
N GLN A 90 2.53 -6.76 -4.63
CA GLN A 90 3.75 -7.19 -5.29
C GLN A 90 4.04 -6.31 -6.51
N GLU A 91 3.06 -6.08 -7.37
CA GLU A 91 3.21 -5.20 -8.55
C GLU A 91 3.66 -3.78 -8.16
N ILE A 92 3.06 -3.21 -7.12
CA ILE A 92 3.44 -1.89 -6.59
C ILE A 92 4.86 -1.93 -6.05
N ASN A 93 5.21 -2.94 -5.26
CA ASN A 93 6.54 -3.06 -4.66
C ASN A 93 7.62 -3.24 -5.73
N ASP A 94 7.39 -4.06 -6.74
CA ASP A 94 8.35 -4.27 -7.84
C ASP A 94 8.58 -2.97 -8.61
N GLN A 95 7.50 -2.26 -8.95
CA GLN A 95 7.62 -0.97 -9.63
C GLN A 95 8.34 0.06 -8.74
N LEU A 96 8.04 0.11 -7.44
CA LEU A 96 8.69 1.01 -6.48
C LEU A 96 10.19 0.71 -6.36
N LEU A 97 10.56 -0.56 -6.22
CA LEU A 97 11.95 -1.02 -6.10
C LEU A 97 12.76 -0.71 -7.37
N SER A 98 12.13 -0.83 -8.55
CA SER A 98 12.76 -0.51 -9.84
C SER A 98 13.19 0.96 -9.97
N LEU A 99 12.64 1.87 -9.13
CA LEU A 99 13.04 3.27 -9.11
C LEU A 99 14.35 3.49 -8.35
N PHE A 100 14.69 2.63 -7.38
CA PHE A 100 15.85 2.86 -6.54
C PHE A 100 17.15 2.60 -7.32
N PRO A 101 18.15 3.48 -7.16
CA PRO A 101 19.45 3.26 -7.78
C PRO A 101 20.21 2.17 -7.03
N GLY A 102 20.72 1.18 -7.77
CA GLY A 102 21.53 0.11 -7.22
C GLY A 102 21.25 -1.22 -7.94
N ASP A 103 21.96 -2.25 -7.51
CA ASP A 103 21.71 -3.61 -7.98
C ASP A 103 20.64 -4.26 -7.10
N GLU A 104 19.73 -4.99 -7.74
CA GLU A 104 18.74 -5.81 -7.06
C GLU A 104 19.44 -6.94 -6.29
N VAL A 105 19.02 -7.15 -5.05
CA VAL A 105 19.52 -8.23 -4.20
C VAL A 105 18.34 -9.05 -3.70
N GLU A 106 18.32 -10.32 -4.08
CA GLU A 106 17.34 -11.28 -3.59
C GLU A 106 17.84 -11.91 -2.28
N TYR A 107 17.01 -11.84 -1.24
CA TYR A 107 17.27 -12.48 0.04
C TYR A 107 16.33 -13.68 0.17
N LEU A 108 16.88 -14.89 0.16
CA LEU A 108 16.11 -16.12 0.36
C LEU A 108 15.76 -16.29 1.85
N SER A 109 14.59 -16.84 2.14
CA SER A 109 14.24 -17.16 3.52
C SER A 109 15.15 -18.28 4.04
N SER A 110 15.40 -18.27 5.34
CA SER A 110 16.16 -19.32 6.03
C SER A 110 15.20 -20.10 6.91
N ASP A 111 14.23 -20.76 6.30
CA ASP A 111 13.27 -21.59 7.01
C ASP A 111 13.89 -22.95 7.32
N SER A 112 13.95 -23.30 8.61
CA SER A 112 14.42 -24.60 9.08
C SER A 112 13.28 -25.30 9.82
N LEU A 113 13.03 -26.55 9.45
CA LEU A 113 12.10 -27.40 10.19
C LEU A 113 12.66 -27.70 11.59
N CYS A 114 11.79 -27.79 12.58
CA CYS A 114 12.19 -28.07 13.95
C CYS A 114 12.50 -29.57 14.08
N GLN A 115 13.57 -29.93 14.79
CA GLN A 115 14.00 -31.34 14.92
C GLN A 115 12.96 -32.26 15.59
N THR A 116 11.93 -31.71 16.23
CA THR A 116 10.86 -32.48 16.85
C THR A 116 9.86 -33.08 15.84
N GLU A 117 9.87 -32.60 14.58
CA GLU A 117 9.05 -33.12 13.46
C GLU A 117 9.75 -34.22 12.65
N GLN A 118 11.02 -34.54 12.95
CA GLN A 118 11.87 -35.49 12.22
C GLN A 118 11.48 -36.97 12.34
N LEU A 119 10.31 -37.30 12.89
CA LEU A 119 9.90 -38.69 13.06
C LEU A 119 9.55 -39.39 11.72
N ASN A 120 9.50 -38.67 10.59
CA ASN A 120 9.25 -39.23 9.24
C ASN A 120 10.14 -38.57 8.15
N GLU A 121 11.45 -38.81 8.20
CA GLU A 121 12.47 -38.19 7.33
C GLU A 121 12.22 -38.32 5.80
N ALA A 122 11.66 -39.45 5.31
CA ALA A 122 11.55 -39.69 3.87
C ALA A 122 10.36 -39.00 3.16
N VAL A 123 9.36 -38.53 3.91
CA VAL A 123 8.12 -37.93 3.34
C VAL A 123 8.14 -36.41 3.46
N HIS A 124 8.94 -35.86 4.38
CA HIS A 124 8.95 -34.43 4.68
C HIS A 124 9.83 -33.62 3.73
N GLU A 125 10.93 -34.19 3.24
CA GLU A 125 11.89 -33.48 2.37
C GLU A 125 11.32 -33.15 0.98
N SER A 126 10.32 -33.92 0.52
CA SER A 126 9.63 -33.68 -0.76
C SER A 126 8.37 -32.80 -0.64
N LEU A 127 7.84 -32.60 0.56
CA LEU A 127 6.65 -31.76 0.81
C LEU A 127 7.01 -30.34 1.26
N TYR A 128 8.17 -30.17 1.91
CA TYR A 128 8.64 -28.90 2.48
C TYR A 128 10.10 -28.64 2.11
N SER A 129 10.42 -28.78 0.82
CA SER A 129 11.74 -28.38 0.35
C SER A 129 11.96 -26.88 0.57
N PRO A 130 13.20 -26.41 0.75
CA PRO A 130 13.51 -24.99 0.89
C PRO A 130 12.93 -24.14 -0.26
N ASP A 131 12.86 -24.71 -1.47
CA ASP A 131 12.25 -24.06 -2.64
C ASP A 131 10.74 -23.82 -2.46
N VAL A 132 10.00 -24.76 -1.84
CA VAL A 132 8.56 -24.61 -1.56
C VAL A 132 8.32 -23.53 -0.51
N LEU A 133 9.16 -23.46 0.51
CA LEU A 133 9.06 -22.46 1.58
C LEU A 133 9.43 -21.06 1.08
N ASN A 134 10.45 -20.95 0.23
CA ASN A 134 10.80 -19.72 -0.46
C ASN A 134 9.64 -19.22 -1.35
N ASP A 135 8.95 -20.11 -2.05
CA ASP A 135 7.80 -19.76 -2.91
C ASP A 135 6.56 -19.36 -2.09
N GLU A 136 6.35 -19.89 -0.89
CA GLU A 136 5.23 -19.50 -0.03
C GLU A 136 5.39 -18.09 0.56
N ASN A 137 6.63 -17.66 0.86
CA ASN A 137 6.92 -16.30 1.35
C ASN A 137 7.01 -15.24 0.24
N LYS A 138 7.02 -15.67 -1.03
CA LYS A 138 6.97 -14.79 -2.21
C LYS A 138 5.53 -14.39 -2.63
N ARG A 139 4.50 -14.82 -1.89
CA ARG A 139 3.07 -14.61 -2.19
C ARG A 139 2.38 -13.55 -1.33
#